data_AF-A0AA38VW29-F1
#
_entry.id   AF-A0AA38VW29-F1
#
_cell.length_a   1.000
_cell.length_b   1.000
_cell.length_c   1.000
_cell.angle_alpha   90.00
_cell.angle_beta   90.00
_cell.angle_gamma   90.00
#
_symmetry.space_group_name_H-M   'P 1'
#
loop_
_entity.id
_entity.type
_entity.pdbx_description
1 polymer ?
#
loop_
_entity_poly.entity_id
_entity_poly.type
_entity_poly.pdbx_seq_one_letter_code
_entity_poly.pdbx_strand_id
1 'polypeptide(L)' 'MKNLVKDASMGPLREAFTQGTEITNLKKEDMRAVNLQDFENALQEVRPSVSLNELGSYEDWNSKFGSFPPSTMQPRSG' A
#
# COMPACT_ATOMS: atom_id res chain seq x y z
N MET A 1 -1.79 -3.95 2.31
CA MET A 1 -0.57 -3.70 1.50
C MET A 1 -0.67 -4.13 0.04
N LYS A 2 -1.32 -5.25 -0.35
CA LYS A 2 -1.39 -5.69 -1.76
C LYS A 2 -1.89 -4.61 -2.73
N ASN A 3 -2.97 -3.90 -2.36
CA ASN A 3 -3.54 -2.85 -3.21
C ASN A 3 -2.59 -1.67 -3.40
N LEU A 4 -1.86 -1.29 -2.36
CA LEU A 4 -0.85 -0.23 -2.42
C LEU A 4 0.27 -0.58 -3.40
N VAL A 5 0.83 -1.79 -3.29
CA VAL A 5 1.90 -2.26 -4.18
C VAL A 5 1.42 -2.31 -5.62
N LYS A 6 0.20 -2.81 -5.85
CA LYS A 6 -0.41 -2.87 -7.18
C LYS A 6 -0.51 -1.48 -7.80
N ASP A 7 -0.99 -0.50 -7.03
CA ASP A 7 -1.15 0.85 -7.56
C ASP A 7 0.19 1.57 -7.77
N ALA A 8 1.14 1.46 -6.83
CA ALA A 8 2.49 1.99 -7.00
C ALA A 8 3.19 1.40 -8.24
N SER A 9 3.00 0.10 -8.49
CA SER A 9 3.57 -0.57 -9.66
C SER A 9 3.05 -0.04 -11.01
N MET A 10 1.95 0.72 -11.00
CA MET A 10 1.40 1.37 -12.20
C MET A 10 1.92 2.79 -12.42
N GLY A 11 2.71 3.34 -11.50
CA GLY A 11 3.36 4.64 -11.64
C GLY A 11 4.17 4.78 -12.94
N PRO A 12 5.12 3.88 -13.22
CA PRO A 12 5.92 3.94 -14.45
C PRO A 12 5.07 3.87 -15.73
N LEU A 13 3.99 3.07 -15.71
CA LEU A 13 3.08 2.95 -16.85
C LEU A 13 2.33 4.26 -17.12
N ARG A 14 1.78 4.87 -16.06
CA ARG A 14 1.08 6.16 -16.16
C ARG A 14 2.02 7.27 -16.64
N GLU A 15 3.26 7.26 -16.17
CA GLU A 15 4.28 8.23 -16.59
C GLU A 15 4.60 8.13 -18.08
N ALA A 16 4.80 6.91 -18.60
CA ALA A 16 5.06 6.69 -20.02
C ALA A 16 3.92 7.23 -20.92
N PHE A 17 2.66 7.14 -20.46
CA PHE A 17 1.52 7.76 -21.15
C PHE A 17 1.55 9.28 -21.11
N THR A 18 1.91 9.88 -19.98
CA THR A 18 2.02 11.35 -19.88
C THR A 18 3.13 11.92 -20.76
N GLN A 19 4.13 11.11 -21.10
CA GLN A 19 5.22 11.46 -22.02
C GLN A 19 4.84 11.28 -23.50
N GLY A 20 3.61 10.86 -23.80
CA GLY A 20 3.07 10.75 -25.17
C GLY A 20 3.29 9.40 -25.85
N THR A 21 3.73 8.38 -25.13
CA THR A 21 3.86 7.03 -25.69
C THR A 21 2.49 6.36 -25.76
N GLU A 22 2.06 5.93 -26.95
CA GLU A 22 0.84 5.15 -27.09
C GLU A 22 0.99 3.74 -26.50
N ILE A 23 -0.08 3.21 -25.91
CA ILE A 23 -0.07 1.87 -25.28
C ILE A 23 0.32 0.75 -26.24
N THR A 24 0.01 0.92 -27.51
CA THR A 24 0.33 -0.01 -28.60
C THR A 24 1.82 -0.04 -28.95
N ASN A 25 2.53 1.05 -28.68
CA ASN A 25 3.95 1.21 -28.98
C ASN A 25 4.85 1.12 -27.75
N LEU A 26 4.27 1.02 -26.56
CA LEU A 26 4.99 0.95 -25.29
C LEU A 26 5.79 -0.35 -25.18
N LYS A 27 7.10 -0.22 -24.97
CA LYS A 27 7.99 -1.35 -24.67
C LYS A 27 8.33 -1.39 -23.18
N LYS A 28 8.85 -2.53 -22.74
CA LYS A 28 9.23 -2.72 -21.33
C LYS A 28 10.38 -1.80 -20.94
N GLU A 29 11.29 -1.55 -21.88
CA GLU A 29 12.45 -0.67 -21.71
C GLU A 29 12.07 0.80 -21.48
N ASP A 30 10.89 1.21 -21.96
CA ASP A 30 10.37 2.58 -21.81
C ASP A 30 9.81 2.82 -20.39
N MET A 31 9.60 1.76 -19.62
CA MET A 31 9.11 1.84 -18.24
C MET A 31 10.29 1.92 -17.26
N ARG A 32 10.38 3.03 -16.53
CA ARG A 32 11.31 3.12 -15.41
C ARG A 32 11.00 2.10 -14.30
N ALA A 33 11.97 1.83 -13.46
CA ALA A 33 11.74 1.06 -12.24
C ALA A 33 10.79 1.80 -11.28
N VAL A 34 10.04 1.02 -10.51
CA VAL A 34 9.22 1.54 -9.40
C VAL A 34 10.14 2.10 -8.33
N ASN A 35 9.82 3.28 -7.81
CA ASN A 35 10.58 3.98 -6.79
C ASN A 35 9.67 4.43 -5.63
N LEU A 36 10.25 5.08 -4.62
CA LEU A 36 9.51 5.53 -3.43
C LEU A 36 8.35 6.47 -3.77
N GLN A 37 8.52 7.36 -4.75
CA GLN A 37 7.49 8.33 -5.14
C GLN A 37 6.21 7.64 -5.61
N ASP A 38 6.33 6.48 -6.26
CA ASP A 38 5.16 5.72 -6.69
C ASP A 38 4.32 5.24 -5.50
N PHE A 39 4.97 4.87 -4.39
CA PHE A 39 4.28 4.47 -3.17
C PHE A 39 3.67 5.67 -2.44
N GLU A 40 4.37 6.80 -2.39
CA GLU A 40 3.83 8.04 -1.82
C GLU A 40 2.58 8.51 -2.56
N ASN A 41 2.60 8.42 -3.89
CA ASN A 41 1.45 8.74 -4.73
C ASN A 41 0.31 7.73 -4.50
N ALA A 42 0.62 6.44 -4.50
CA ALA A 42 -0.38 5.39 -4.27
C ALA A 42 -1.01 5.46 -2.86
N LEU A 43 -0.29 5.97 -1.86
CA LEU A 43 -0.82 6.18 -0.51
C LEU A 43 -1.90 7.27 -0.43
N GLN A 44 -1.91 8.21 -1.38
CA GLN A 44 -2.98 9.22 -1.44
C GLN A 44 -4.33 8.61 -1.85
N GLU A 45 -4.29 7.58 -2.70
CA GLU A 45 -5.48 6.92 -3.24
C GLU A 45 -5.90 5.69 -2.42
N VAL A 46 -4.93 4.89 -1.98
CA VAL A 46 -5.20 3.64 -1.27
C VAL A 46 -5.43 3.90 0.22
N ARG A 47 -6.71 3.90 0.61
CA ARG A 47 -7.12 4.06 2.01
C ARG A 47 -6.92 2.79 2.84
N PRO A 48 -6.63 2.92 4.16
CA PRO A 48 -6.69 1.79 5.09
C PRO A 48 -8.06 1.10 5.04
N SER A 49 -8.06 -0.23 5.05
CA SER A 49 -9.29 -1.03 4.96
C SER A 49 -10.03 -1.18 6.28
N VAL A 50 -9.35 -0.88 7.39
CA VAL A 50 -9.91 -0.94 8.75
C VAL A 50 -9.76 0.42 9.39
N SER A 51 -10.80 0.85 10.10
CA SER A 51 -10.78 2.11 10.84
C SER A 51 -10.11 1.93 12.20
N LEU A 52 -9.70 3.04 12.82
CA LEU A 52 -9.17 3.02 14.19
C LEU A 52 -10.22 2.55 15.21
N ASN A 53 -11.50 2.85 14.99
CA ASN A 53 -12.58 2.41 15.88
C ASN A 53 -12.76 0.88 15.82
N GLU A 54 -12.68 0.31 14.62
CA GLU A 54 -12.73 -1.14 14.43
C GLU A 54 -11.52 -1.81 15.08
N LEU A 55 -10.33 -1.19 14.96
CA LEU A 55 -9.12 -1.65 15.63
C LEU A 55 -9.31 -1.74 17.16
N GLY A 56 -9.87 -0.69 17.78
CA GLY A 56 -10.15 -0.69 19.22
C GLY A 56 -11.14 -1.78 19.63
N SER A 57 -12.12 -2.11 18.79
CA SER A 57 -13.05 -3.21 19.04
C SER A 57 -12.35 -4.57 19.04
N TYR A 58 -11.35 -4.77 18.18
CA TYR A 58 -10.53 -5.98 18.19
C TYR A 58 -9.63 -6.05 19.44
N GLU A 59 -9.09 -4.92 19.90
CA GLU A 59 -8.30 -4.84 21.13
C GLU A 59 -9.14 -5.20 22.36
N ASP A 60 -10.34 -4.63 22.49
CA ASP A 60 -11.28 -4.92 23.58
C ASP A 60 -11.67 -6.40 23.62
N TRP A 61 -11.90 -6.99 22.45
CA TRP A 61 -12.20 -8.41 22.34
C TRP A 61 -11.01 -9.27 22.77
N ASN A 62 -9.81 -8.94 22.28
CA ASN A 62 -8.58 -9.65 22.65
C ASN A 62 -8.28 -9.53 24.15
N SER A 63 -8.59 -8.39 24.79
CA SER A 63 -8.43 -8.24 26.24
C SER A 63 -9.34 -9.17 27.06
N LYS A 64 -10.51 -9.55 26.53
CA LYS A 64 -11.50 -10.37 27.26
C LYS A 64 -11.37 -11.86 26.97
N PHE A 65 -11.02 -12.22 25.74
CA PHE A 65 -11.08 -13.59 25.24
C PHE A 65 -9.81 -14.03 24.51
N GLY A 66 -8.84 -13.13 24.33
CA GLY A 66 -7.64 -13.37 23.55
C GLY A 66 -6.62 -14.26 24.25
N SER A 67 -5.79 -14.92 23.44
CA SER A 67 -4.70 -15.77 23.88
C SER A 67 -3.35 -15.05 24.00
N PHE A 68 -3.25 -13.81 23.50
CA PHE A 68 -2.02 -13.03 23.50
C PHE A 68 -2.17 -11.74 24.31
N PRO A 69 -1.32 -11.49 25.31
CA PRO A 69 -1.36 -10.25 26.07
C PRO A 69 -0.93 -9.04 25.23
N PRO A 70 -1.45 -7.83 25.51
CA PRO A 70 -1.11 -6.61 24.77
C PRO A 70 0.39 -6.32 24.68
N SER A 71 1.16 -6.74 25.70
CA SER A 71 2.62 -6.55 25.78
C SER A 71 3.42 -7.22 24.66
N THR A 72 2.84 -8.21 23.97
CA THR A 72 3.47 -8.87 22.81
C THR A 72 3.16 -8.23 21.46
N MET A 73 2.30 -7.21 21.42
CA MET A 73 1.87 -6.53 20.17
C MET A 73 2.68 -5.27 19.84
N GLN A 74 3.85 -5.03 20.46
CA GLN A 74 4.68 -3.90 20.04
C GLN A 74 5.09 -4.07 18.57
N PRO A 75 4.95 -3.02 17.73
CA PRO A 75 5.45 -3.09 16.37
C PRO A 75 6.96 -3.32 16.44
N ARG A 76 7.44 -4.40 15.80
CA ARG A 76 8.88 -4.61 15.63
C ARG A 76 9.41 -3.40 14.86
N SER A 77 10.15 -2.54 15.55
CA SER A 77 10.93 -1.48 14.95
C SER A 77 11.92 -2.15 14.00
N GLY A 78 11.69 -1.98 12.70
CA GLY A 78 12.59 -2.36 11.62
C GLY A 78 13.22 -1.12 11.03
#